data_AF-A0A4Y9JLW1-F1
#
_entry.id   AF-A0A4Y9JLW1-F1
#
_cell.length_a   1.000
_cell.length_b   1.000
_cell.length_c   1.000
_cell.angle_alpha   90.00
_cell.angle_beta   90.00
_cell.angle_gamma   90.00
#
_symmetry.space_group_name_H-M   'P 1'
#
loop_
_entity.id
_entity.type
_entity.pdbx_description
1 polymer ?
#
loop_
_entity_poly.entity_id
_entity_poly.type
_entity_poly.pdbx_seq_one_letter_code
_entity_poly.pdbx_strand_id
1 'polypeptide(L)'
;MLTFYLVFENLNTYSIYYEEQLATSEKERRDNVIKVTITNLRSLHHKDIPKMYFFTGGFNLIRNFNSSYTPHYPSIEKTTNGYSYLSNDENRYYFDNKLNLRYGTTPPDYKLLDISQVNEEEIKDKMYETIKPVIDAQKKPKLFNLLWLYKLVRK
;
A
#
# COMPACT_ATOMS: atom_id res chain seq x y z
N MET A 1 -18.95 11.34 -20.34
CA MET A 1 -17.78 11.64 -19.47
C MET A 1 -18.09 11.44 -17.99
N LEU A 2 -19.17 12.01 -17.43
CA LEU A 2 -19.53 11.87 -16.02
C LEU A 2 -19.67 10.40 -15.54
N THR A 3 -20.33 9.55 -16.33
CA THR A 3 -20.52 8.12 -15.99
C THR A 3 -19.20 7.37 -15.85
N PHE A 4 -18.26 7.60 -16.77
CA PHE A 4 -16.93 6.99 -16.71
C PHE A 4 -16.14 7.45 -15.48
N TYR A 5 -16.24 8.74 -15.15
CA TYR A 5 -15.61 9.28 -13.93
C TYR A 5 -16.16 8.62 -12.66
N LEU A 6 -17.48 8.51 -12.53
CA LEU A 6 -18.12 7.86 -11.37
C LEU A 6 -17.76 6.38 -11.24
N VAL A 7 -17.66 5.67 -12.36
CA VAL A 7 -17.20 4.27 -12.39
C VAL A 7 -15.75 4.17 -11.91
N PHE A 8 -14.86 5.02 -12.42
CA PHE A 8 -13.44 4.99 -12.06
C PHE A 8 -13.22 5.32 -10.58
N GLU A 9 -13.91 6.33 -10.05
CA GLU A 9 -13.89 6.64 -8.62
C GLU A 9 -14.39 5.47 -7.76
N ASN A 10 -15.45 4.77 -8.17
CA ASN A 10 -15.93 3.59 -7.47
C ASN A 10 -14.88 2.46 -7.46
N LEU A 11 -14.27 2.17 -8.62
CA LEU A 11 -13.23 1.15 -8.74
C LEU A 11 -12.02 1.46 -7.85
N ASN A 12 -11.59 2.72 -7.79
CA ASN A 12 -10.48 3.15 -6.94
C ASN A 12 -10.84 3.12 -5.46
N THR A 13 -12.01 3.66 -5.09
CA THR A 13 -12.49 3.74 -3.70
C THR A 13 -12.65 2.36 -3.07
N TYR A 14 -13.12 1.37 -3.82
CA TYR A 14 -13.36 0.00 -3.33
C TYR A 14 -12.30 -1.01 -3.78
N SER A 15 -11.17 -0.54 -4.32
CA SER A 15 -10.11 -1.39 -4.88
C SER A 15 -9.57 -2.42 -3.88
N ILE A 16 -9.40 -2.05 -2.60
CA ILE A 16 -8.99 -2.98 -1.53
C ILE A 16 -9.98 -4.15 -1.42
N TYR A 17 -11.28 -3.86 -1.32
CA TYR A 17 -12.32 -4.88 -1.28
C TYR A 17 -12.29 -5.77 -2.53
N TYR A 18 -12.12 -5.20 -3.72
CA TYR A 18 -12.08 -5.99 -4.95
C TYR A 18 -10.86 -6.90 -5.04
N GLU A 19 -9.68 -6.45 -4.61
CA GLU A 19 -8.48 -7.30 -4.54
C GLU A 19 -8.65 -8.45 -3.54
N GLU A 20 -9.27 -8.20 -2.38
CA GLU A 20 -9.57 -9.25 -1.41
C GLU A 20 -10.46 -10.36 -1.97
N GLN A 21 -11.44 -10.02 -2.82
CA GLN A 21 -12.36 -10.99 -3.42
C GLN A 21 -11.75 -11.76 -4.60
N LEU A 22 -10.76 -11.17 -5.30
CA LEU A 22 -10.19 -11.76 -6.51
C LEU A 22 -8.89 -12.54 -6.27
N ALA A 23 -8.23 -12.31 -5.15
CA ALA A 23 -6.98 -12.98 -4.83
C ALA A 23 -7.15 -14.51 -4.77
N THR A 24 -6.19 -15.24 -5.34
CA THR A 24 -6.19 -16.71 -5.35
C THR A 24 -5.33 -17.32 -4.24
N SER A 25 -4.58 -16.48 -3.52
CA SER A 25 -3.77 -16.86 -2.37
C SER A 25 -3.60 -15.71 -1.37
N GLU A 26 -3.23 -16.04 -0.13
CA GLU A 26 -2.92 -15.06 0.92
C GLU A 26 -1.82 -14.08 0.50
N LYS A 27 -0.75 -14.60 -0.12
CA LYS A 27 0.38 -13.81 -0.62
C LYS A 27 -0.05 -12.85 -1.72
N GLU A 28 -0.82 -13.33 -2.70
CA GLU A 28 -1.37 -12.48 -3.75
C GLU A 28 -2.27 -11.39 -3.15
N ARG A 29 -3.12 -11.75 -2.19
CA ARG A 29 -4.01 -10.81 -1.51
C ARG A 29 -3.22 -9.70 -0.83
N ARG A 30 -2.22 -10.05 -0.01
CA ARG A 30 -1.36 -9.10 0.70
C ARG A 30 -0.69 -8.13 -0.27
N ASP A 31 -0.01 -8.66 -1.28
CA ASP A 31 0.78 -7.86 -2.22
C ASP A 31 -0.10 -6.92 -3.04
N ASN A 32 -1.28 -7.39 -3.48
CA ASN A 32 -2.22 -6.55 -4.22
C ASN A 32 -2.87 -5.49 -3.33
N VAL A 33 -3.28 -5.85 -2.12
CA VAL A 33 -3.85 -4.89 -1.17
C VAL A 33 -2.85 -3.78 -0.84
N ILE A 34 -1.56 -4.10 -0.63
CA ILE A 34 -0.51 -3.07 -0.46
C ILE A 34 -0.48 -2.11 -1.65
N LYS A 35 -0.40 -2.65 -2.87
CA LYS A 35 -0.30 -1.85 -4.10
C LYS A 35 -1.50 -0.93 -4.28
N VAL A 36 -2.73 -1.45 -4.15
CA VAL A 36 -3.94 -0.63 -4.38
C VAL A 36 -4.17 0.35 -3.24
N THR A 37 -3.82 0.01 -1.99
CA THR A 37 -3.93 0.94 -0.86
C THR A 37 -3.10 2.20 -1.07
N ILE A 38 -1.86 2.03 -1.52
CA ILE A 38 -0.96 3.15 -1.80
C ILE A 38 -1.32 3.84 -3.11
N THR A 39 -1.59 3.09 -4.19
CA THR A 39 -1.83 3.68 -5.52
C THR A 39 -3.11 4.51 -5.55
N ASN A 40 -4.17 4.01 -4.91
CA ASN A 40 -5.48 4.66 -4.91
C ASN A 40 -5.73 5.53 -3.68
N LEU A 41 -4.69 5.81 -2.88
CA LEU A 41 -4.80 6.48 -1.59
C LEU A 41 -5.75 7.68 -1.61
N ARG A 42 -5.64 8.56 -2.62
CA ARG A 42 -6.48 9.75 -2.76
C ARG A 42 -7.99 9.48 -2.81
N SER A 43 -8.41 8.32 -3.32
CA SER A 43 -9.81 7.91 -3.41
C SER A 43 -10.28 7.11 -2.19
N LEU A 44 -9.37 6.67 -1.31
CA LEU A 44 -9.72 5.84 -0.15
C LEU A 44 -10.28 6.66 1.02
N HIS A 45 -11.03 5.98 1.89
CA HIS A 45 -11.53 6.56 3.13
C HIS A 45 -10.44 6.49 4.22
N HIS A 46 -9.52 7.46 4.24
CA HIS A 46 -8.37 7.43 5.16
C HIS A 46 -8.19 8.68 6.04
N LYS A 47 -8.93 9.77 5.79
CA LYS A 47 -8.67 11.09 6.39
C LYS A 47 -8.78 11.14 7.92
N ASP A 48 -9.61 10.29 8.50
CA ASP A 48 -9.93 10.32 9.94
C ASP A 48 -9.26 9.18 10.73
N ILE A 49 -8.31 8.45 10.11
CA ILE A 49 -7.63 7.35 10.81
C ILE A 49 -6.63 7.95 11.82
N PRO A 50 -6.77 7.67 13.12
CA PRO A 50 -5.92 8.26 14.14
C PRO A 50 -4.49 7.78 14.00
N LYS A 51 -3.54 8.67 14.34
CA LYS A 51 -2.10 8.35 14.37
C LYS A 51 -1.60 7.81 13.02
N MET A 52 -2.09 8.39 11.93
CA MET A 52 -1.56 8.19 10.59
C MET A 52 -1.32 9.53 9.90
N TYR A 53 -0.30 9.58 9.05
CA TYR A 53 -0.06 10.70 8.14
C TYR A 53 -0.17 10.22 6.70
N PHE A 54 -0.81 11.05 5.88
CA PHE A 54 -1.05 10.79 4.47
C PHE A 54 -0.57 11.96 3.64
N PHE A 55 0.09 11.66 2.53
CA PHE A 55 0.47 12.66 1.53
C PHE A 55 0.04 12.17 0.15
N THR A 56 -0.59 13.05 -0.63
CA THR A 56 -1.10 12.76 -1.99
C THR A 56 -0.75 13.87 -2.99
N GLY A 57 0.29 14.67 -2.69
CA GLY A 57 0.66 15.90 -3.40
C GLY A 57 1.78 15.71 -4.44
N GLY A 58 1.66 14.69 -5.29
CA GLY A 58 2.65 14.35 -6.34
C GLY A 58 3.18 12.91 -6.25
N PHE A 59 3.09 12.32 -5.06
CA PHE A 59 3.21 10.89 -4.81
C PHE A 59 2.27 10.52 -3.67
N ASN A 60 2.07 9.22 -3.46
CA ASN A 60 1.27 8.73 -2.35
C ASN A 60 2.19 8.19 -1.25
N LEU A 61 2.00 8.67 -0.03
CA LEU A 61 2.72 8.19 1.14
C LEU A 61 1.75 7.98 2.29
N ILE A 62 1.98 6.88 3.01
CA ILE A 62 1.33 6.55 4.27
C ILE A 62 2.43 6.41 5.32
N ARG A 63 2.26 7.05 6.47
CA ARG A 63 3.10 6.86 7.65
C ARG A 63 2.23 6.48 8.83
N ASN A 64 2.63 5.45 9.56
CA ASN A 64 1.88 4.93 10.69
C ASN A 64 2.59 5.28 12.00
N PHE A 65 1.96 6.10 12.85
CA PHE A 65 2.49 6.48 14.16
C PHE A 65 2.05 5.54 15.28
N ASN A 66 1.21 4.53 14.99
CA ASN A 66 0.79 3.53 15.97
C ASN A 66 1.84 2.46 16.24
N SER A 67 2.79 2.24 15.33
CA SER A 67 3.58 1.01 15.32
C SER A 67 4.86 1.02 16.17
N SER A 68 5.17 2.07 16.92
CA SER A 68 6.33 2.06 17.83
C SER A 68 6.37 3.27 18.78
N TYR A 69 7.07 3.11 19.91
CA TYR A 69 7.57 4.19 20.78
C TYR A 69 8.91 4.75 20.29
N THR A 70 9.37 4.36 19.10
CA THR A 70 10.63 4.81 18.51
C THR A 70 10.39 6.11 17.72
N PRO A 71 11.40 6.97 17.56
CA PRO A 71 11.27 8.19 16.75
C PRO A 71 11.06 7.92 15.24
N HIS A 72 11.18 6.66 14.81
CA HIS A 72 11.10 6.24 13.42
C HIS A 72 9.80 5.51 13.15
N TYR A 73 8.89 6.20 12.47
CA TYR A 73 7.59 5.69 12.09
C TYR A 73 7.66 5.04 10.72
N PRO A 74 7.19 3.79 10.57
CA PRO A 74 7.24 3.10 9.31
C PRO A 74 6.34 3.82 8.31
N SER A 75 6.79 3.82 7.06
CA SER A 75 6.08 4.52 6.01
C SER A 75 6.26 3.81 4.68
N ILE A 76 5.19 3.83 3.89
CA ILE A 76 5.19 3.29 2.54
C ILE A 76 4.92 4.43 1.58
N GLU A 77 5.67 4.43 0.47
CA GLU A 77 5.61 5.45 -0.55
C GLU A 77 5.48 4.81 -1.94
N LYS A 78 4.60 5.36 -2.79
CA LYS A 78 4.63 5.09 -4.24
C LYS A 78 5.69 5.98 -4.88
N THR A 79 6.68 5.37 -5.51
CA THR A 79 7.65 6.09 -6.34
C THR A 79 7.35 5.85 -7.81
N THR A 80 7.99 6.61 -8.71
CA THR A 80 7.92 6.36 -10.16
C THR A 80 8.37 4.95 -10.53
N ASN A 81 9.32 4.39 -9.78
CA ASN A 81 9.96 3.11 -10.08
C ASN A 81 9.37 1.91 -9.32
N GLY A 82 8.36 2.13 -8.47
CA GLY A 82 7.76 1.08 -7.65
C GLY A 82 7.29 1.60 -6.32
N TYR A 83 7.77 0.99 -5.24
CA TYR A 83 7.39 1.32 -3.88
C TYR A 83 8.64 1.45 -3.01
N SER A 84 8.58 2.26 -1.95
CA SER A 84 9.58 2.21 -0.90
C SER A 84 8.92 2.01 0.46
N TYR A 85 9.61 1.31 1.34
CA TYR A 85 9.19 1.06 2.71
C TYR A 85 10.30 1.45 3.67
N LEU A 86 10.02 2.41 4.54
CA LEU A 86 10.84 2.68 5.72
C LEU A 86 10.33 1.80 6.86
N SER A 87 11.19 0.95 7.40
CA SER A 87 10.87 0.09 8.54
C SER A 87 11.09 0.81 9.88
N ASN A 88 10.60 0.18 10.96
CA ASN A 88 10.83 0.66 12.33
C ASN A 88 12.32 0.69 12.71
N ASP A 89 13.12 -0.19 12.10
CA ASP A 89 14.56 -0.32 12.32
C ASP A 89 15.37 0.61 11.38
N GLU A 90 14.71 1.64 10.85
CA GLU A 90 15.26 2.67 9.94
C GLU A 90 15.72 2.18 8.57
N ASN A 91 15.85 0.88 8.35
CA ASN A 91 16.14 0.33 7.03
C ASN A 91 15.05 0.71 6.03
N ARG A 92 15.48 1.15 4.85
CA ARG A 92 14.61 1.48 3.73
C ARG A 92 14.73 0.42 2.64
N TYR A 93 13.60 -0.15 2.26
CA TYR A 93 13.51 -1.17 1.23
C TYR A 93 12.84 -0.59 -0.01
N TYR A 94 13.36 -0.94 -1.19
CA TYR A 94 12.86 -0.45 -2.47
C TYR A 94 12.39 -1.62 -3.32
N PHE A 95 11.14 -1.52 -3.75
CA PHE A 95 10.46 -2.54 -4.51
C PHE A 95 10.15 -2.05 -5.92
N ASP A 96 10.03 -2.97 -6.87
CA ASP A 96 9.52 -2.68 -8.20
C ASP A 96 7.99 -2.49 -8.22
N ASN A 97 7.41 -2.20 -9.39
CA ASN A 97 5.95 -2.05 -9.53
C ASN A 97 5.16 -3.34 -9.29
N LYS A 98 5.80 -4.51 -9.34
CA LYS A 98 5.23 -5.82 -9.01
C LYS A 98 5.41 -6.18 -7.53
N LEU A 99 5.98 -5.27 -6.74
CA LEU A 99 6.32 -5.44 -5.33
C LEU A 99 7.45 -6.45 -5.09
N ASN A 100 8.35 -6.68 -6.04
CA ASN A 100 9.56 -7.49 -5.82
C ASN A 100 10.67 -6.62 -5.22
N LEU A 101 11.40 -7.11 -4.21
CA LEU A 101 12.49 -6.37 -3.58
C LEU A 101 13.64 -6.18 -4.58
N ARG A 102 14.12 -4.94 -4.72
CA ARG A 102 15.26 -4.60 -5.59
C ARG A 102 16.54 -4.39 -4.82
N TYR A 103 16.47 -3.59 -3.78
CA TYR A 103 17.58 -3.26 -2.90
C TYR A 103 17.04 -2.69 -1.58
N GLY A 104 17.90 -2.62 -0.57
CA GLY A 104 17.63 -1.90 0.65
C GLY A 104 18.81 -1.02 1.04
N THR A 105 18.56 -0.02 1.87
CA THR A 105 19.58 0.88 2.40
C THR A 105 19.40 1.12 3.89
N THR A 106 20.51 1.39 4.57
CA THR A 106 20.50 1.78 5.98
C THR A 106 20.89 3.27 6.09
N PRO A 107 20.02 4.13 6.65
CA PRO A 107 20.37 5.50 7.02
C PRO A 107 21.49 5.54 8.09
N PRO A 108 22.18 6.68 8.27
CA PRO A 108 22.08 7.91 7.48
C PRO A 108 22.92 7.85 6.18
N ASP A 109 23.86 6.92 6.08
CA ASP A 109 24.83 6.84 4.97
C ASP A 109 24.26 6.22 3.68
N TYR A 110 23.01 5.74 3.72
CA TYR A 110 22.35 5.03 2.63
C TYR A 110 23.17 3.86 2.06
N LYS A 111 23.92 3.18 2.92
CA LYS A 111 24.70 1.99 2.55
C LYS A 111 23.77 0.90 2.09
N LEU A 112 24.13 0.22 1.00
CA LEU A 112 23.35 -0.90 0.47
C LEU A 112 23.35 -2.06 1.47
N LEU A 113 22.16 -2.60 1.73
CA LEU A 113 21.96 -3.82 2.48
C LEU A 113 22.33 -5.04 1.63
N ASP A 114 22.89 -6.07 2.27
CA ASP A 114 22.97 -7.39 1.65
C ASP A 114 21.56 -8.02 1.61
N ILE A 115 20.89 -7.85 0.47
CA ILE A 115 19.52 -8.34 0.28
C ILE A 115 19.42 -9.87 0.27
N SER A 116 20.53 -10.61 0.14
CA SER A 116 20.51 -12.08 0.24
C SER A 116 20.13 -12.55 1.65
N GLN A 117 20.34 -11.70 2.66
CA GLN A 117 19.99 -11.96 4.06
C GLN A 117 18.61 -11.39 4.43
N VAL A 118 17.91 -10.72 3.50
CA VAL A 118 16.61 -10.10 3.75
C VAL A 118 15.49 -11.04 3.35
N ASN A 119 14.59 -11.34 4.29
CA ASN A 119 13.35 -12.05 3.99
C ASN A 119 12.31 -11.08 3.39
N GLU A 120 12.20 -11.06 2.06
CA GLU A 120 11.25 -10.19 1.34
C GLU A 120 9.81 -10.34 1.84
N GLU A 121 9.36 -11.56 2.16
CA GLU A 121 7.98 -11.81 2.60
C GLU A 121 7.70 -11.18 3.96
N GLU A 122 8.66 -11.24 4.89
CA GLU A 122 8.54 -10.60 6.19
C GLU A 122 8.47 -9.06 6.06
N ILE A 123 9.23 -8.48 5.13
CA ILE A 123 9.14 -7.04 4.87
C ILE A 123 7.76 -6.66 4.32
N LYS A 124 7.20 -7.46 3.41
CA LYS A 124 5.85 -7.24 2.89
C LYS A 124 4.77 -7.42 3.96
N ASP A 125 4.93 -8.36 4.88
CA ASP A 125 4.04 -8.49 6.04
C ASP A 125 4.09 -7.24 6.92
N LYS A 126 5.29 -6.72 7.21
CA LYS A 126 5.47 -5.46 7.93
C LYS A 126 4.85 -4.27 7.19
N MET A 127 4.94 -4.23 5.86
CA MET A 127 4.26 -3.24 5.03
C MET A 127 2.73 -3.35 5.18
N TYR A 128 2.19 -4.56 5.09
CA TYR A 128 0.75 -4.80 5.25
C TYR A 128 0.24 -4.34 6.62
N GLU A 129 0.95 -4.70 7.70
CA GLU A 129 0.63 -4.24 9.06
C GLU A 129 0.70 -2.72 9.20
N THR A 130 1.66 -2.08 8.53
CA THR A 130 1.77 -0.60 8.51
C THR A 130 0.52 0.07 7.96
N ILE A 131 -0.15 -0.53 6.97
CA ILE A 131 -1.37 0.03 6.34
C ILE A 131 -2.67 -0.62 6.84
N LYS A 132 -2.59 -1.60 7.73
CA LYS A 132 -3.76 -2.31 8.24
C LYS A 132 -4.88 -1.39 8.74
N PRO A 133 -4.60 -0.28 9.46
CA PRO A 133 -5.67 0.64 9.87
C PRO A 133 -6.43 1.27 8.69
N VAL A 134 -5.79 1.44 7.53
CA VAL A 134 -6.42 1.94 6.30
C VAL A 134 -7.34 0.89 5.69
N ILE A 135 -6.89 -0.36 5.67
CA ILE A 135 -7.65 -1.51 5.19
C ILE A 135 -8.91 -1.68 6.06
N ASP A 136 -8.74 -1.69 7.39
CA ASP A 136 -9.83 -1.87 8.36
C ASP A 136 -10.87 -0.74 8.30
N ALA A 137 -10.44 0.48 7.94
CA ALA A 137 -11.34 1.63 7.79
C ALA A 137 -12.12 1.64 6.46
N GLN A 138 -11.77 0.78 5.49
CA GLN A 138 -12.43 0.80 4.19
C GLN A 138 -13.87 0.27 4.28
N LYS A 139 -14.76 0.99 3.58
CA LYS A 139 -16.15 0.59 3.41
C LYS A 139 -16.25 -0.44 2.30
N LYS A 140 -17.20 -1.37 2.43
CA LYS A 140 -17.59 -2.27 1.35
C LYS A 140 -18.62 -1.59 0.44
N PRO A 141 -18.62 -1.88 -0.89
CA PRO A 141 -19.61 -1.32 -1.80
C PRO A 141 -21.01 -1.81 -1.42
N LYS A 142 -21.93 -0.88 -1.14
CA LYS A 142 -23.32 -1.19 -0.72
C LYS A 142 -24.34 -1.22 -1.86
N LEU A 143 -24.21 -0.32 -2.83
CA LEU A 143 -25.21 -0.12 -3.89
C LEU A 143 -24.72 -0.62 -5.26
N PHE A 144 -23.46 -0.33 -5.60
CA PHE A 144 -22.88 -0.68 -6.88
C PHE A 144 -21.57 -1.43 -6.64
N ASN A 145 -21.66 -2.75 -6.53
CA ASN A 145 -20.51 -3.64 -6.49
C ASN A 145 -20.08 -3.92 -7.94
N LEU A 146 -18.90 -3.41 -8.30
CA LEU A 146 -18.33 -3.50 -9.65
C LEU A 146 -17.23 -4.56 -9.75
N LEU A 147 -17.25 -5.60 -8.91
CA LEU A 147 -16.23 -6.66 -8.90
C LEU A 147 -15.98 -7.27 -10.29
N TRP A 148 -17.03 -7.52 -11.07
CA TRP A 148 -16.91 -8.06 -12.42
C TRP A 148 -16.13 -7.12 -13.35
N LEU A 149 -16.39 -5.81 -13.25
CA LEU A 149 -15.72 -4.80 -14.06
C LEU A 149 -14.29 -4.60 -13.59
N TYR A 150 -14.08 -4.56 -12.27
CA TYR A 150 -12.76 -4.51 -11.67
C TYR A 150 -11.90 -5.67 -12.18
N LYS A 151 -12.43 -6.91 -12.20
CA LYS A 151 -11.74 -8.08 -12.76
C LYS A 151 -11.32 -7.90 -14.22
N LEU A 152 -12.12 -7.22 -15.04
CA LEU A 152 -11.80 -6.95 -16.45
C LEU A 152 -10.66 -5.94 -16.61
N VAL A 153 -10.60 -4.91 -15.75
CA VAL A 153 -9.61 -3.83 -15.84
C VAL A 153 -8.36 -4.05 -15.01
N ARG A 154 -8.34 -5.04 -14.11
CA ARG A 154 -7.21 -5.41 -13.22
C ARG A 154 -5.92 -5.83 -13.96
N LYS A 155 -5.93 -5.97 -15.28
CA LYS A 155 -4.81 -6.50 -16.08
C LYS A 155 -3.56 -5.65 -16.01
#